data_AF-A0A2A7BCD4-F1
#
_entry.id   AF-A0A2A7BCD4-F1
#
_cell.length_a   1.000
_cell.length_b   1.000
_cell.length_c   1.000
_cell.angle_alpha   90.00
_cell.angle_beta   90.00
_cell.angle_gamma   90.00
#
_symmetry.space_group_name_H-M   'P 1'
#
loop_
_entity.id
_entity.type
_entity.pdbx_description
1 polymer ?
#
loop_
_entity_poly.entity_id
_entity_poly.type
_entity_poly.pdbx_seq_one_letter_code
_entity_poly.pdbx_strand_id
1 'polypeptide(L)'
;MLSETQFPFLAEKDHVVSLVGGGGKTTLLYAFARHCAAKGWRVLVSTTTHIRQPGENYAADEVALAALWAEGRYAVAGVPAEQGKLTVLPPEQLTRWMAQADIVLLEADGAKRLPCKAPAAHEPVLLPESDIVLAVAGLSALGRPLREVCFRLEQACALLGAAPETLLTPELLARLLASEQGGRKLVGNRRFSVVLNQADDPARIAAGEQTLALLRKKYDVQGVLTYFDEKERA
;
A
#
# COMPACT_ATOMS: atom_id res chain seq x y z
N MET A 1 9.52 -13.91 0.24
CA MET A 1 10.64 -12.95 0.10
C MET A 1 10.31 -12.01 -1.05
N LEU A 2 10.43 -10.69 -0.87
CA LEU A 2 10.21 -9.73 -1.95
C LEU A 2 11.33 -9.84 -2.98
N SER A 3 11.00 -9.71 -4.27
CA SER A 3 11.97 -9.78 -5.36
C SER A 3 12.04 -8.46 -6.14
N GLU A 4 13.24 -8.02 -6.49
CA GLU A 4 13.46 -6.89 -7.41
C GLU A 4 12.90 -7.20 -8.82
N THR A 5 12.77 -8.48 -9.20
CA THR A 5 12.09 -8.84 -10.46
C THR A 5 10.59 -8.56 -10.43
N GLN A 6 9.96 -8.69 -9.26
CA GLN A 6 8.54 -8.39 -9.06
C GLN A 6 8.31 -6.89 -8.83
N PHE A 7 9.28 -6.22 -8.21
CA PHE A 7 9.25 -4.80 -7.89
C PHE A 7 10.56 -4.13 -8.34
N PRO A 8 10.69 -3.76 -9.64
CA PRO A 8 11.94 -3.23 -10.19
C PRO A 8 12.45 -1.97 -9.50
N PHE A 9 11.55 -1.16 -8.94
CA PHE A 9 11.91 0.04 -8.20
C PHE A 9 12.73 -0.24 -6.93
N LEU A 10 12.79 -1.49 -6.45
CA LEU A 10 13.66 -1.87 -5.34
C LEU A 10 15.14 -1.93 -5.75
N ALA A 11 15.43 -1.97 -7.06
CA ALA A 11 16.79 -1.96 -7.58
C ALA A 11 17.38 -0.54 -7.73
N GLU A 12 16.54 0.50 -7.75
CA GLU A 12 16.91 1.89 -8.04
C GLU A 12 16.53 2.84 -6.88
N LYS A 13 17.36 3.86 -6.65
CA LYS A 13 17.11 4.91 -5.65
C LYS A 13 16.20 6.01 -6.23
N ASP A 14 15.89 7.00 -5.39
CA ASP A 14 15.20 8.24 -5.74
C ASP A 14 13.73 8.04 -6.14
N HIS A 15 13.10 6.99 -5.60
CA HIS A 15 11.68 6.71 -5.77
C HIS A 15 10.83 7.16 -4.58
N VAL A 16 9.64 7.66 -4.89
CA VAL A 16 8.58 7.93 -3.92
C VAL A 16 7.39 7.05 -4.26
N VAL A 17 7.20 6.01 -3.45
CA VAL A 17 6.22 4.94 -3.69
C VAL A 17 5.04 5.11 -2.76
N SER A 18 3.84 5.27 -3.32
CA SER A 18 2.59 5.36 -2.56
C SER A 18 1.81 4.06 -2.60
N LEU A 19 1.44 3.53 -1.43
CA LEU A 19 0.55 2.37 -1.29
C LEU A 19 -0.86 2.83 -0.98
N VAL A 20 -1.83 2.34 -1.76
CA VAL A 20 -3.27 2.62 -1.62
C VAL A 20 -4.07 1.32 -1.51
N GLY A 21 -5.32 1.38 -1.06
CA GLY A 21 -6.21 0.21 -0.99
C GLY A 21 -6.24 -0.46 0.39
N GLY A 22 -6.30 -1.80 0.45
CA GLY A 22 -6.49 -2.58 1.67
C GLY A 22 -5.64 -3.85 1.72
N GLY A 23 -5.75 -4.64 2.80
CA GLY A 23 -5.16 -5.99 2.83
C GLY A 23 -3.65 -6.06 3.01
N GLY A 24 -3.11 -5.33 4.00
CA GLY A 24 -1.72 -5.48 4.43
C GLY A 24 -0.75 -4.44 3.86
N LYS A 25 -1.24 -3.24 3.52
CA LYS A 25 -0.40 -2.12 3.07
C LYS A 25 0.78 -1.86 4.00
N THR A 26 0.52 -1.67 5.29
CA THR A 26 1.56 -1.40 6.29
C THR A 26 2.60 -2.53 6.36
N THR A 27 2.15 -3.79 6.35
CA THR A 27 3.04 -4.96 6.31
C THR A 27 3.94 -4.95 5.08
N LEU A 28 3.35 -4.74 3.90
CA LEU A 28 4.08 -4.68 2.63
C LEU A 28 5.06 -3.49 2.62
N LEU A 29 4.64 -2.35 3.14
CA LEU A 29 5.44 -1.14 3.28
C LEU A 29 6.68 -1.42 4.13
N TYR A 30 6.53 -2.02 5.31
CA TYR A 30 7.66 -2.40 6.15
C TYR A 30 8.53 -3.50 5.54
N ALA A 31 7.96 -4.39 4.73
CA ALA A 31 8.74 -5.38 3.99
C ALA A 31 9.65 -4.71 2.94
N PHE A 32 9.14 -3.73 2.18
CA PHE A 32 9.97 -2.91 1.30
C PHE A 32 11.02 -2.13 2.08
N ALA A 33 10.64 -1.55 3.23
CA ALA A 33 11.56 -0.76 4.03
C ALA A 33 12.72 -1.61 4.58
N ARG A 34 12.43 -2.81 5.08
CA ARG A 34 13.45 -3.78 5.51
C ARG A 34 14.36 -4.20 4.36
N HIS A 35 13.79 -4.47 3.18
CA HIS A 35 14.56 -4.85 2.00
C HIS A 35 15.55 -3.76 1.59
N CYS A 36 15.10 -2.50 1.48
CA CYS A 36 15.98 -1.39 1.10
C CYS A 36 16.98 -1.03 2.19
N ALA A 37 16.59 -1.07 3.47
CA ALA A 37 17.51 -0.83 4.58
C ALA A 37 18.65 -1.86 4.63
N ALA A 38 18.36 -3.14 4.33
CA ALA A 38 19.37 -4.19 4.22
C ALA A 38 20.39 -3.96 3.10
N LYS A 39 20.07 -3.11 2.10
CA LYS A 39 21.00 -2.63 1.06
C LYS A 39 21.81 -1.41 1.50
N GLY A 40 21.66 -0.96 2.75
CA GLY A 40 22.30 0.23 3.29
C GLY A 40 21.65 1.54 2.84
N TRP A 41 20.40 1.51 2.38
CA TRP A 41 19.70 2.72 1.92
C TRP A 41 19.05 3.48 3.08
N ARG A 42 19.05 4.80 2.99
CA ARG A 42 18.26 5.69 3.85
C ARG A 42 16.80 5.61 3.44
N VAL A 43 16.03 4.80 4.16
CA VAL A 43 14.62 4.59 3.88
C VAL A 43 13.76 5.47 4.77
N LEU A 44 12.90 6.28 4.17
CA LEU A 44 11.84 7.01 4.87
C LEU A 44 10.49 6.35 4.64
N VAL A 45 9.81 5.98 5.71
CA VAL A 45 8.41 5.57 5.72
C VAL A 45 7.58 6.69 6.33
N SER A 46 6.49 7.08 5.66
CA SER A 46 5.53 8.04 6.21
C SER A 46 4.10 7.76 5.73
N THR A 47 3.20 8.69 6.01
CA THR A 47 1.80 8.63 5.60
C THR A 47 1.31 10.01 5.16
N THR A 48 0.39 10.04 4.21
CA THR A 48 -0.38 11.26 3.88
C THR A 48 -1.76 11.26 4.53
N THR A 49 -2.07 10.20 5.29
CA THR A 49 -3.30 10.08 6.08
C THR A 49 -2.94 9.66 7.50
N HIS A 50 -3.16 8.40 7.85
CA HIS A 50 -2.77 7.85 9.14
C HIS A 50 -2.16 6.47 8.97
N ILE A 51 -1.08 6.22 9.69
CA ILE A 51 -0.45 4.90 9.83
C ILE A 51 -0.37 4.55 11.32
N ARG A 52 -0.34 3.26 11.67
CA ARG A 52 -0.07 2.85 13.06
C ARG A 52 1.37 3.23 13.42
N GLN A 53 1.56 3.88 14.57
CA GLN A 53 2.91 4.12 15.07
C GLN A 53 3.58 2.75 15.32
N PRO A 54 4.77 2.51 14.76
CA PRO A 54 5.43 1.23 14.94
C PRO A 54 6.03 1.14 16.35
N GLY A 55 6.19 -0.09 16.86
CA GLY A 55 6.89 -0.33 18.12
C GLY A 55 8.40 -0.10 18.04
N GLU A 56 8.96 -0.16 16.83
CA GLU A 56 10.37 0.05 16.53
C GLU A 56 10.52 0.98 15.32
N ASN A 57 11.70 1.54 15.11
CA ASN A 57 12.01 2.37 13.94
C ASN A 57 11.18 3.68 13.85
N TYR A 58 10.58 4.14 14.94
CA TYR A 58 9.90 5.44 14.98
C TYR A 58 10.92 6.58 15.11
N ALA A 59 10.88 7.54 14.17
CA ALA A 59 11.66 8.77 14.21
C ALA A 59 10.77 9.95 14.60
N ALA A 60 10.90 10.39 15.86
CA ALA A 60 10.16 11.54 16.38
C ALA A 60 10.70 12.90 15.90
N ASP A 61 12.00 12.95 15.62
CA ASP A 61 12.73 14.14 15.21
C ASP A 61 13.89 13.76 14.28
N GLU A 62 14.66 14.76 13.87
CA GLU A 62 15.79 14.58 12.95
C GLU A 62 16.95 13.81 13.57
N VAL A 63 17.14 13.90 14.89
CA VAL A 63 18.21 13.16 15.58
C VAL A 63 17.88 11.66 15.55
N ALA A 64 16.64 11.30 15.86
CA ALA A 64 16.16 9.92 15.79
C ALA A 64 16.19 9.39 14.35
N LEU A 65 15.81 10.21 13.37
CA LEU A 65 15.89 9.87 11.94
C LEU A 65 17.33 9.52 11.54
N ALA A 66 18.28 10.40 11.86
CA ALA A 66 19.68 10.22 11.52
C ALA A 66 20.30 9.01 12.23
N ALA A 67 19.94 8.78 13.51
CA ALA A 67 20.41 7.63 14.28
C ALA A 67 19.95 6.30 13.65
N LEU A 68 18.67 6.18 13.30
CA LEU A 68 18.13 4.98 12.64
C LEU A 68 18.85 4.70 11.32
N TRP A 69 19.04 5.72 10.49
CA TRP A 69 19.78 5.57 9.24
C TRP A 69 21.25 5.19 9.44
N ALA A 70 21.92 5.77 10.44
CA ALA A 70 23.30 5.43 10.77
C ALA A 70 23.46 3.98 11.26
N GLU A 71 22.44 3.44 11.94
CA GLU A 71 22.34 2.03 12.33
C GLU A 71 21.96 1.08 11.16
N GLY A 72 21.75 1.61 9.94
CA GLY A 72 21.29 0.83 8.79
C GLY A 72 19.82 0.40 8.88
N ARG A 73 19.02 1.09 9.70
CA ARG A 73 17.58 0.84 9.88
C ARG A 73 16.77 1.82 9.05
N TYR A 74 15.58 1.41 8.64
CA TYR A 74 14.60 2.35 8.07
C TYR A 74 13.99 3.22 9.18
N ALA A 75 13.43 4.36 8.81
CA ALA A 75 12.76 5.25 9.74
C ALA A 75 11.30 5.48 9.36
N VAL A 76 10.42 5.38 10.34
CA VAL A 76 8.98 5.67 10.22
C VAL A 76 8.71 6.99 10.90
N ALA A 77 8.16 7.93 10.14
CA ALA A 77 7.97 9.31 10.58
C ALA A 77 6.55 9.81 10.34
N GLY A 78 6.04 10.56 11.30
CA GLY A 78 4.73 11.21 11.27
C GLY A 78 4.45 11.89 12.60
N VAL A 79 3.43 12.73 12.65
CA VAL A 79 3.04 13.42 13.90
C VAL A 79 2.17 12.49 14.73
N PRO A 80 2.46 12.25 16.02
CA PRO A 80 1.58 11.46 16.89
C PRO A 80 0.13 11.97 16.87
N ALA A 81 -0.79 11.05 16.70
CA ALA A 81 -2.23 11.27 16.67
C ALA A 81 -2.93 10.27 17.61
N GLU A 82 -4.25 10.41 17.75
CA GLU A 82 -5.04 9.55 18.62
C GLU A 82 -4.90 8.05 18.29
N GLN A 83 -5.16 7.20 19.28
CA GLN A 83 -5.19 5.73 19.14
C GLN A 83 -3.86 5.10 18.70
N GLY A 84 -2.72 5.73 19.03
CA GLY A 84 -1.39 5.22 18.71
C GLY A 84 -1.10 5.24 17.21
N LYS A 85 -1.61 6.25 16.51
CA LYS A 85 -1.35 6.48 15.09
C LYS A 85 -0.39 7.63 14.89
N LEU A 86 0.20 7.69 13.72
CA LEU A 86 0.88 8.86 13.19
C LEU A 86 0.02 9.44 12.07
N THR A 87 -0.07 10.77 12.02
CA THR A 87 -0.61 11.53 10.88
C THR A 87 0.55 12.12 10.06
N VAL A 88 0.20 12.81 8.97
CA VAL A 88 1.15 13.44 8.06
C VAL A 88 2.12 14.38 8.79
N LEU A 89 3.39 14.36 8.38
CA LEU A 89 4.39 15.33 8.83
C LEU A 89 4.03 16.75 8.35
N PRO A 90 4.50 17.80 9.03
CA PRO A 90 4.46 19.16 8.48
C PRO A 90 5.10 19.17 7.08
N PRO A 91 4.49 19.83 6.06
CA PRO A 91 4.96 19.74 4.68
C PRO A 91 6.45 20.06 4.49
N GLU A 92 6.94 21.13 5.11
CA GLU A 92 8.37 21.51 5.02
C GLU A 92 9.30 20.44 5.60
N GLN A 93 8.91 19.83 6.73
CA GLN A 93 9.67 18.74 7.34
C GLN A 93 9.64 17.49 6.45
N LEU A 94 8.47 17.14 5.90
CA LEU A 94 8.32 16.01 5.01
C LEU A 94 9.20 16.17 3.77
N THR A 95 9.11 17.31 3.07
CA THR A 95 9.93 17.62 1.89
C THR A 95 11.43 17.52 2.21
N ARG A 96 11.85 18.10 3.34
CA ARG A 96 13.26 18.07 3.77
C ARG A 96 13.76 16.66 4.08
N TRP A 97 12.93 15.80 4.67
CA TRP A 97 13.32 14.42 5.00
C TRP A 97 13.28 13.52 3.77
N MET A 98 12.32 13.73 2.87
CA MET A 98 12.25 13.05 1.57
C MET A 98 13.50 13.33 0.74
N ALA A 99 13.96 14.59 0.69
CA ALA A 99 15.19 14.97 -0.03
C ALA A 99 16.48 14.32 0.51
N GLN A 100 16.46 13.76 1.72
CA GLN A 100 17.58 13.05 2.32
C GLN A 100 17.46 11.53 2.19
N ALA A 101 16.30 11.01 1.80
CA ALA A 101 16.07 9.58 1.69
C ALA A 101 16.54 9.07 0.32
N ASP A 102 17.07 7.85 0.29
CA ASP A 102 17.34 7.13 -0.95
C ASP A 102 16.06 6.52 -1.53
N ILE A 103 15.02 6.33 -0.71
CA ILE A 103 13.68 5.92 -1.12
C ILE A 103 12.65 6.36 -0.08
N VAL A 104 11.47 6.77 -0.54
CA VAL A 104 10.33 7.18 0.29
C VAL A 104 9.17 6.23 0.05
N LEU A 105 8.60 5.70 1.13
CA LEU A 105 7.46 4.77 1.10
C LEU A 105 6.29 5.38 1.89
N LEU A 106 5.15 5.57 1.23
CA LEU A 106 4.01 6.29 1.78
C LEU A 106 2.78 5.39 1.88
N GLU A 107 2.16 5.35 3.06
CA GLU A 107 0.77 4.87 3.17
C GLU A 107 -0.16 6.03 2.83
N ALA A 108 -0.76 5.97 1.63
CA ALA A 108 -1.48 7.09 1.05
C ALA A 108 -3.00 7.11 1.36
N ASP A 109 -3.49 6.08 2.06
CA ASP A 109 -4.86 5.99 2.52
C ASP A 109 -5.10 4.98 3.66
N GLY A 110 -6.19 5.16 4.41
CA GLY A 110 -6.63 4.23 5.45
C GLY A 110 -7.69 3.23 4.95
N ALA A 111 -7.65 2.00 5.46
CA ALA A 111 -8.62 0.92 5.12
C ALA A 111 -9.33 0.27 6.33
N LYS A 112 -9.12 0.79 7.55
CA LYS A 112 -9.65 0.21 8.80
C LYS A 112 -9.40 -1.32 8.93
N ARG A 113 -8.23 -1.79 8.50
CA ARG A 113 -7.82 -3.22 8.49
C ARG A 113 -8.66 -4.14 7.60
N LEU A 114 -9.53 -3.59 6.75
CA LEU A 114 -10.27 -4.40 5.79
C LEU A 114 -9.36 -4.82 4.61
N PRO A 115 -9.58 -6.02 4.05
CA PRO A 115 -8.74 -6.56 2.99
C PRO A 115 -8.95 -5.86 1.63
N CYS A 116 -10.10 -5.25 1.39
CA CYS A 116 -10.39 -4.50 0.18
C CYS A 116 -10.87 -3.08 0.52
N LYS A 117 -10.80 -2.17 -0.45
CA LYS A 117 -11.21 -0.78 -0.28
C LYS A 117 -11.60 -0.14 -1.61
N ALA A 118 -12.69 0.61 -1.63
CA ALA A 118 -12.93 1.68 -2.61
C ALA A 118 -12.54 3.05 -2.01
N PRO A 119 -11.91 3.97 -2.74
CA PRO A 119 -11.54 5.27 -2.19
C PRO A 119 -12.75 6.20 -2.07
N ALA A 120 -12.79 7.00 -0.99
CA ALA A 120 -13.72 8.13 -0.87
C ALA A 120 -13.32 9.31 -1.78
N ALA A 121 -14.15 10.36 -1.86
CA ALA A 121 -13.89 11.54 -2.70
C ALA A 121 -12.51 12.18 -2.46
N HIS A 122 -12.11 12.34 -1.19
CA HIS A 122 -10.83 12.91 -0.76
C HIS A 122 -9.67 11.91 -0.71
N GLU A 123 -9.89 10.65 -1.08
CA GLU A 123 -8.86 9.59 -1.09
C GLU A 123 -8.55 9.16 -2.54
N PRO A 124 -7.36 8.60 -2.81
CA PRO A 124 -6.18 8.62 -1.95
C PRO A 124 -5.54 10.02 -1.91
N VAL A 125 -4.69 10.28 -0.90
CA VAL A 125 -3.90 11.52 -0.85
C VAL A 125 -2.51 11.19 -1.40
N LEU A 126 -2.32 11.36 -2.71
CA LEU A 126 -1.04 11.13 -3.39
C LEU A 126 -0.23 12.43 -3.43
N LEU A 127 1.05 12.35 -3.06
CA LEU A 127 1.95 13.49 -3.19
C LEU A 127 2.34 13.71 -4.66
N PRO A 128 2.59 14.97 -5.09
CA PRO A 128 3.14 15.26 -6.41
C PRO A 128 4.41 14.48 -6.73
N GLU A 129 5.27 14.28 -5.73
CA GLU A 129 6.55 13.57 -5.82
C GLU A 129 6.40 12.07 -6.02
N SER A 130 5.23 11.48 -5.72
CA SER A 130 5.00 10.05 -5.94
C SER A 130 5.15 9.70 -7.41
N ASP A 131 6.04 8.78 -7.75
CA ASP A 131 6.29 8.31 -9.11
C ASP A 131 5.72 6.91 -9.37
N ILE A 132 5.46 6.15 -8.30
CA ILE A 132 4.88 4.82 -8.32
C ILE A 132 3.69 4.77 -7.37
N VAL A 133 2.60 4.14 -7.83
CA VAL A 133 1.44 3.81 -7.00
C VAL A 133 1.21 2.30 -7.02
N LEU A 134 1.13 1.70 -5.84
CA LEU A 134 0.79 0.29 -5.65
C LEU A 134 -0.60 0.18 -5.04
N ALA A 135 -1.55 -0.36 -5.81
CA ALA A 135 -2.88 -0.68 -5.29
C ALA A 135 -2.87 -2.07 -4.65
N VAL A 136 -3.07 -2.12 -3.34
CA VAL A 136 -3.03 -3.36 -2.56
C VAL A 136 -4.45 -3.84 -2.28
N ALA A 137 -4.66 -5.15 -2.42
CA ALA A 137 -5.85 -5.83 -1.92
C ALA A 137 -5.46 -7.19 -1.31
N GLY A 138 -6.16 -7.58 -0.26
CA GLY A 138 -6.02 -8.88 0.40
C GLY A 138 -6.95 -9.91 -0.20
N LEU A 139 -6.42 -11.06 -0.58
CA LEU A 139 -7.18 -12.17 -1.17
C LEU A 139 -8.16 -12.81 -0.19
N SER A 140 -8.04 -12.55 1.11
CA SER A 140 -9.07 -12.94 2.09
C SER A 140 -10.41 -12.23 1.87
N ALA A 141 -10.48 -11.25 0.97
CA ALA A 141 -11.72 -10.59 0.56
C ALA A 141 -12.55 -11.42 -0.44
N LEU A 142 -11.92 -12.29 -1.22
CA LEU A 142 -12.57 -13.01 -2.31
C LEU A 142 -13.58 -14.04 -1.77
N GLY A 143 -14.70 -14.17 -2.47
CA GLY A 143 -15.79 -15.09 -2.12
C GLY A 143 -16.64 -14.63 -0.92
N ARG A 144 -16.43 -13.41 -0.43
CA ARG A 144 -17.16 -12.85 0.72
C ARG A 144 -17.99 -11.62 0.34
N PRO A 145 -19.09 -11.33 1.05
CA PRO A 145 -19.93 -10.15 0.80
C PRO A 145 -19.14 -8.83 0.89
N LEU A 146 -19.36 -7.92 -0.06
CA LEU A 146 -18.72 -6.59 -0.08
C LEU A 146 -18.80 -5.86 1.27
N ARG A 147 -19.96 -5.93 1.94
CA ARG A 147 -20.20 -5.27 3.24
C ARG A 147 -19.23 -5.71 4.35
N GLU A 148 -18.68 -6.92 4.25
CA GLU A 148 -17.79 -7.47 5.27
C GLU A 148 -16.32 -7.17 5.00
N VAL A 149 -15.96 -6.98 3.73
CA VAL A 149 -14.57 -7.04 3.29
C VAL A 149 -14.07 -5.77 2.60
N CYS A 150 -14.97 -4.88 2.18
CA CYS A 150 -14.61 -3.67 1.45
C CYS A 150 -14.84 -2.42 2.30
N PHE A 151 -13.77 -1.69 2.61
CA PHE A 151 -13.90 -0.38 3.22
C PHE A 151 -14.52 0.60 2.22
N ARG A 152 -15.38 1.51 2.73
CA ARG A 152 -16.19 2.45 1.92
C ARG A 152 -17.21 1.72 1.04
N LEU A 153 -18.08 0.94 1.70
CA LEU A 153 -19.07 0.08 1.04
C LEU A 153 -19.91 0.80 -0.01
N GLU A 154 -20.45 1.98 0.31
CA GLU A 154 -21.27 2.75 -0.63
C GLU A 154 -20.52 3.07 -1.92
N GLN A 155 -19.24 3.49 -1.81
CA GLN A 155 -18.38 3.78 -2.95
C GLN A 155 -18.06 2.51 -3.74
N ALA A 156 -17.84 1.39 -3.06
CA ALA A 156 -17.60 0.10 -3.71
C ALA A 156 -18.84 -0.38 -4.48
N CYS A 157 -20.02 -0.32 -3.87
CA CYS A 157 -21.30 -0.67 -4.50
C CYS A 157 -21.60 0.20 -5.71
N ALA A 158 -21.40 1.52 -5.60
CA ALA A 158 -21.59 2.46 -6.70
C ALA A 158 -20.64 2.18 -7.87
N LEU A 159 -19.34 1.99 -7.59
CA LEU A 159 -18.34 1.68 -8.62
C LEU A 159 -18.63 0.36 -9.32
N LEU A 160 -19.01 -0.66 -8.56
CA LEU A 160 -19.22 -2.02 -9.08
C LEU A 160 -20.65 -2.24 -9.62
N GLY A 161 -21.60 -1.33 -9.38
CA GLY A 161 -23.00 -1.60 -9.65
C GLY A 161 -23.48 -2.88 -8.94
N ALA A 162 -23.07 -3.04 -7.67
CA ALA A 162 -23.27 -4.26 -6.88
C ALA A 162 -24.01 -3.94 -5.58
N ALA A 163 -24.71 -4.96 -5.04
CA ALA A 163 -25.36 -4.85 -3.75
C ALA A 163 -24.38 -5.16 -2.61
N PRO A 164 -24.64 -4.71 -1.37
CA PRO A 164 -23.81 -5.02 -0.20
C PRO A 164 -23.52 -6.51 0.01
N GLU A 165 -24.48 -7.38 -0.33
CA GLU A 165 -24.38 -8.84 -0.19
C GLU A 165 -23.66 -9.52 -1.37
N THR A 166 -23.35 -8.80 -2.44
CA THR A 166 -22.65 -9.36 -3.59
C THR A 166 -21.28 -9.88 -3.14
N LEU A 167 -21.01 -11.14 -3.46
CA LEU A 167 -19.71 -11.75 -3.19
C LEU A 167 -18.65 -11.10 -4.06
N LEU A 168 -17.52 -10.71 -3.46
CA LEU A 168 -16.40 -10.16 -4.21
C LEU A 168 -15.72 -11.27 -5.02
N THR A 169 -15.94 -11.29 -6.34
CA THR A 169 -15.32 -12.23 -7.27
C THR A 169 -13.99 -11.70 -7.82
N PRO A 170 -13.14 -12.55 -8.43
CA PRO A 170 -11.94 -12.10 -9.15
C PRO A 170 -12.21 -11.00 -10.18
N GLU A 171 -13.33 -11.06 -10.90
CA GLU A 171 -13.75 -10.07 -11.89
C GLU A 171 -14.10 -8.73 -11.26
N LEU A 172 -14.86 -8.76 -10.16
CA LEU A 172 -15.21 -7.56 -9.41
C LEU A 172 -13.98 -6.89 -8.79
N LEU A 173 -13.07 -7.69 -8.22
CA LEU A 173 -11.82 -7.19 -7.66
C LEU A 173 -10.91 -6.58 -8.74
N ALA A 174 -10.74 -7.26 -9.89
CA ALA A 174 -9.96 -6.73 -11.00
C ALA A 174 -10.52 -5.40 -11.51
N ARG A 175 -11.85 -5.31 -11.66
CA ARG A 175 -12.52 -4.06 -12.07
C ARG A 175 -12.35 -2.95 -11.05
N LEU A 176 -12.46 -3.24 -9.76
CA LEU A 176 -12.24 -2.27 -8.69
C LEU A 176 -10.82 -1.71 -8.73
N LEU A 177 -9.81 -2.59 -8.83
CA LEU A 177 -8.41 -2.20 -8.80
C LEU A 177 -7.97 -1.44 -10.05
N ALA A 178 -8.51 -1.79 -11.21
CA ALA A 178 -8.19 -1.13 -12.48
C ALA A 178 -8.99 0.17 -12.75
N SER A 179 -10.01 0.48 -11.94
CA SER A 179 -10.86 1.66 -12.17
C SER A 179 -10.18 2.96 -11.73
N GLU A 180 -10.35 4.03 -12.52
CA GLU A 180 -9.96 5.41 -12.14
C GLU A 180 -10.81 5.99 -11.00
N GLN A 181 -11.92 5.35 -10.65
CA GLN A 181 -12.69 5.65 -9.45
C GLN A 181 -12.32 4.71 -8.28
N GLY A 182 -11.47 3.71 -8.54
CA GLY A 182 -11.05 2.68 -7.62
C GLY A 182 -9.53 2.69 -7.39
N GLY A 183 -8.86 1.56 -7.61
CA GLY A 183 -7.42 1.44 -7.35
C GLY A 183 -6.53 2.38 -8.17
N ARG A 184 -6.98 2.82 -9.36
CA ARG A 184 -6.25 3.77 -10.23
C ARG A 184 -6.62 5.24 -9.98
N LYS A 185 -7.42 5.54 -8.96
CA LYS A 185 -7.85 6.91 -8.70
C LYS A 185 -6.66 7.83 -8.42
N LEU A 186 -6.63 8.97 -9.12
CA LEU A 186 -5.60 10.02 -9.06
C LEU A 186 -4.17 9.56 -9.45
N VAL A 187 -4.00 8.38 -10.02
CA VAL A 187 -2.69 7.86 -10.44
C VAL A 187 -2.05 8.76 -11.52
N GLY A 188 -2.84 9.19 -12.51
CA GLY A 188 -2.34 9.99 -13.63
C GLY A 188 -1.27 9.25 -14.42
N ASN A 189 -0.15 9.91 -14.71
CA ASN A 189 0.96 9.37 -15.51
C ASN A 189 1.99 8.56 -14.69
N ARG A 190 1.73 8.34 -13.40
CA ARG A 190 2.62 7.58 -12.51
C ARG A 190 2.66 6.11 -12.91
N ARG A 191 3.76 5.42 -12.60
CA ARG A 191 3.83 3.97 -12.73
C ARG A 191 2.81 3.33 -11.78
N PHE A 192 2.07 2.34 -12.27
CA PHE A 192 1.00 1.71 -11.51
C PHE A 192 1.11 0.19 -11.57
N SER A 193 0.94 -0.45 -10.42
CA SER A 193 0.87 -1.92 -10.32
C SER A 193 -0.06 -2.33 -9.19
N VAL A 194 -0.60 -3.55 -9.28
CA VAL A 194 -1.44 -4.16 -8.26
C VAL A 194 -0.63 -5.14 -7.41
N VAL A 195 -0.89 -5.15 -6.11
CA VAL A 195 -0.38 -6.20 -5.21
C VAL A 195 -1.56 -6.94 -4.59
N LEU A 196 -1.72 -8.21 -4.94
CA LEU A 196 -2.69 -9.09 -4.32
C LEU A 196 -2.00 -9.87 -3.19
N ASN A 197 -2.23 -9.41 -1.97
CA ASN A 197 -1.60 -9.96 -0.78
C ASN A 197 -2.44 -11.09 -0.18
N GLN A 198 -1.90 -11.80 0.83
CA GLN A 198 -2.56 -12.93 1.51
C GLN A 198 -2.79 -14.11 0.55
N ALA A 199 -1.84 -14.37 -0.34
CA ALA A 199 -1.79 -15.58 -1.16
C ALA A 199 -1.18 -16.76 -0.37
N ASP A 200 -1.79 -17.10 0.76
CA ASP A 200 -1.27 -18.02 1.79
C ASP A 200 -1.92 -19.42 1.77
N ASP A 201 -2.87 -19.66 0.87
CA ASP A 201 -3.46 -20.98 0.63
C ASP A 201 -3.74 -21.24 -0.86
N PRO A 202 -3.86 -22.52 -1.29
CA PRO A 202 -4.03 -22.85 -2.71
C PRO A 202 -5.27 -22.23 -3.37
N ALA A 203 -6.38 -22.06 -2.64
CA ALA A 203 -7.60 -21.49 -3.18
C ALA A 203 -7.45 -19.97 -3.39
N ARG A 204 -6.80 -19.27 -2.45
CA ARG A 204 -6.46 -17.85 -2.60
C ARG A 204 -5.46 -17.62 -3.72
N ILE A 205 -4.45 -18.47 -3.85
CA ILE A 205 -3.47 -18.39 -4.95
C ILE A 205 -4.20 -18.51 -6.29
N ALA A 206 -5.02 -19.55 -6.48
CA ALA A 206 -5.76 -19.76 -7.73
C ALA A 206 -6.69 -18.57 -8.06
N ALA A 207 -7.42 -18.06 -7.06
CA ALA A 207 -8.29 -16.91 -7.24
C ALA A 207 -7.51 -15.61 -7.54
N GLY A 208 -6.35 -15.43 -6.90
CA GLY A 208 -5.43 -14.32 -7.18
C GLY A 208 -4.84 -14.38 -8.58
N GLU A 209 -4.41 -15.55 -9.05
CA GLU A 209 -3.94 -15.76 -10.42
C GLU A 209 -5.04 -15.45 -11.45
N GLN A 210 -6.28 -15.84 -11.18
CA GLN A 210 -7.43 -15.45 -11.99
C GLN A 210 -7.60 -13.92 -12.02
N THR A 211 -7.53 -13.24 -10.88
CA THR A 211 -7.59 -11.77 -10.80
C THR A 211 -6.45 -11.12 -11.59
N LEU A 212 -5.21 -11.59 -11.46
CA LEU A 212 -4.06 -11.06 -12.21
C LEU A 212 -4.22 -11.28 -13.73
N ALA A 213 -4.71 -12.45 -14.15
CA ALA A 213 -4.99 -12.72 -15.55
C ALA A 213 -6.05 -11.76 -16.12
N LEU A 214 -7.08 -11.42 -15.34
CA LEU A 214 -8.11 -10.45 -15.72
C LEU A 214 -7.55 -9.03 -15.78
N LEU A 215 -6.75 -8.62 -14.80
CA LEU A 215 -6.06 -7.32 -14.78
C LEU A 215 -5.20 -7.13 -16.03
N ARG A 216 -4.40 -8.13 -16.38
CA ARG A 216 -3.54 -8.09 -17.58
C ARG A 216 -4.37 -8.08 -18.86
N LYS A 217 -5.30 -9.03 -19.03
CA LYS A 217 -6.01 -9.23 -20.31
C LYS A 217 -7.05 -8.16 -20.61
N LYS A 218 -7.75 -7.64 -19.60
CA LYS A 218 -8.87 -6.70 -19.78
C LYS A 218 -8.48 -5.25 -19.56
N TYR A 219 -7.48 -4.99 -18.73
CA TYR A 219 -7.17 -3.64 -18.25
C TYR A 219 -5.73 -3.21 -18.50
N ASP A 220 -4.88 -4.09 -19.07
CA ASP A 220 -3.44 -3.86 -19.24
C ASP A 220 -2.74 -3.40 -17.95
N VAL A 221 -3.16 -3.98 -16.83
CA VAL A 221 -2.59 -3.71 -15.50
C VAL A 221 -1.73 -4.89 -15.08
N GLN A 222 -0.47 -4.60 -14.75
CA GLN A 222 0.43 -5.57 -14.13
C GLN A 222 0.12 -5.72 -12.64
N GLY A 223 0.44 -6.88 -12.09
CA GLY A 223 0.36 -7.10 -10.66
C GLY A 223 1.07 -8.36 -10.21
N VAL A 224 1.20 -8.51 -8.90
CA VAL A 224 1.95 -9.59 -8.27
C VAL A 224 1.19 -10.18 -7.09
N LEU A 225 1.42 -11.47 -6.82
CA LEU A 225 0.95 -12.14 -5.61
C LEU A 225 1.99 -12.00 -4.50
N THR A 226 1.55 -11.72 -3.29
CA THR A 226 2.40 -11.73 -2.09
C THR A 226 1.72 -12.45 -0.94
N TYR A 227 2.52 -12.95 -0.01
CA TYR A 227 2.04 -13.39 1.30
C TYR A 227 3.10 -13.06 2.36
N PHE A 228 2.66 -12.98 3.61
CA PHE A 228 3.50 -12.75 4.78
C PHE A 228 3.01 -13.64 5.92
N ASP A 229 3.95 -14.34 6.55
CA ASP A 229 3.68 -15.17 7.72
C ASP A 229 3.29 -14.30 8.92
N GLU A 230 2.66 -14.89 9.94
CA GLU A 230 2.18 -14.13 11.11
C GLU A 230 3.26 -13.29 11.79
N LYS A 231 4.51 -13.77 11.80
CA LYS A 231 5.67 -13.08 12.39
C LYS A 231 6.11 -11.84 11.60
N GLU A 232 5.71 -11.73 10.34
CA GLU A 232 6.08 -10.62 9.46
C GLU A 232 5.02 -9.52 9.41
N ARG A 233 3.83 -9.76 9.97
CA ARG A 233 2.68 -8.85 9.92
C ARG A 233 2.85 -7.70 10.94
N ALA A 234 2.50 -6.49 10.48
CA ALA A 234 2.54 -5.25 11.27
C ALA A 234 1.25 -4.99 12.07
#